data_AF-A0A139NFM3-F1
#
_entry.id   AF-A0A139NFM3-F1
#
_cell.length_a   1.000
_cell.length_b   1.000
_cell.length_c   1.000
_cell.angle_alpha   90.00
_cell.angle_beta   90.00
_cell.angle_gamma   90.00
#
_symmetry.space_group_name_H-M   'P 1'
#
loop_
_entity.id
_entity.type
_entity.pdbx_description
1 polymer ?
#
loop_
_entity_poly.entity_id
_entity_poly.type
_entity_poly.pdbx_seq_one_letter_code
_entity_poly.pdbx_strand_id
1 'polypeptide(L)'
;MLSEAGIVATDEILDFVVKDSAENTQETVNKFTTLVNNLADKKVSEMLKGKTPKKVEQSTTGGITKEQFSRMGYKSRNELLQNNPELYAQLAKG
;
A
#
# COMPACT_ATOMS: atom_id res chain seq x y z
N MET A 1 0.69 27.66 10.85
CA MET A 1 0.62 27.28 12.29
C MET A 1 0.68 25.75 12.43
N LEU A 2 1.06 25.21 13.61
CA LEU A 2 1.21 23.75 13.81
C LEU A 2 -0.09 22.96 13.55
N SER A 3 -1.22 23.47 14.03
CA SER A 3 -2.54 22.86 13.84
C SER A 3 -2.96 22.79 12.36
N GLU A 4 -2.64 23.81 11.58
CA GLU A 4 -2.89 23.83 10.12
C GLU A 4 -2.05 22.78 9.39
N ALA A 5 -0.89 22.44 9.93
CA ALA A 5 -0.05 21.35 9.43
C ALA A 5 -0.47 19.96 9.95
N GLY A 6 -1.58 19.86 10.68
CA GLY A 6 -2.03 18.61 11.28
C GLY A 6 -1.16 18.14 12.46
N ILE A 7 -0.33 19.01 13.01
CA ILE A 7 0.55 18.71 14.13
C ILE A 7 -0.15 19.15 15.43
N VAL A 8 -0.33 18.22 16.36
CA VAL A 8 -0.84 18.51 17.71
C VAL A 8 0.24 19.25 18.48
N ALA A 9 -0.09 20.44 18.99
CA ALA A 9 0.83 21.23 19.81
C ALA A 9 0.89 20.65 21.23
N THR A 10 1.80 19.70 21.45
CA THR A 10 2.15 19.19 22.78
C THR A 10 3.18 20.10 23.44
N ASP A 11 3.31 20.02 24.77
CA ASP A 11 4.28 20.83 25.52
C ASP A 11 5.72 20.64 25.02
N GLU A 12 6.13 19.41 24.69
CA GLU A 12 7.44 19.13 24.09
C GLU A 12 7.66 19.83 22.75
N ILE A 13 6.61 19.90 21.91
CA ILE A 13 6.70 20.56 20.60
C ILE A 13 6.75 22.08 20.80
N LEU A 14 5.96 22.60 21.73
CA LEU A 14 5.95 24.02 22.09
C LEU A 14 7.32 24.46 22.64
N ASP A 15 7.93 23.68 23.53
CA ASP A 15 9.28 23.95 24.06
C ASP A 15 10.34 24.00 22.96
N PHE A 16 10.18 23.20 21.90
CA PHE A 16 11.11 23.21 20.77
C PHE A 16 10.93 24.44 19.87
N VAL A 17 9.68 24.82 19.57
CA VAL A 17 9.38 25.85 18.57
C VAL A 17 9.28 27.26 19.12
N VAL A 18 8.98 27.44 20.41
CA VAL A 18 8.89 28.75 21.04
C VAL A 18 10.29 29.33 21.23
N LYS A 19 10.46 30.59 20.80
CA LYS A 19 11.69 31.38 20.91
C LYS A 19 11.38 32.74 21.52
N ASP A 20 12.44 33.48 21.85
CA ASP A 20 12.35 34.78 22.53
C ASP A 20 11.62 35.87 21.72
N SER A 21 11.43 35.67 20.41
CA SER A 21 10.66 36.57 19.54
C SER A 21 9.58 35.83 18.75
N ALA A 22 8.54 36.58 18.38
CA ALA A 22 7.46 36.08 17.55
C ALA A 22 7.96 35.65 16.16
N GLU A 23 8.79 36.45 15.51
CA GLU A 23 9.43 36.12 14.22
C GLU A 23 10.24 34.82 14.31
N ASN A 24 11.07 34.65 15.33
CA ASN A 24 11.90 33.45 15.48
C ASN A 24 11.06 32.22 15.80
N THR A 25 9.96 32.39 16.55
CA THR A 25 9.00 31.32 16.83
C THR A 25 8.31 30.88 15.54
N GLN A 26 7.83 31.83 14.73
CA GLN A 26 7.21 31.51 13.43
C GLN A 26 8.18 30.81 12.49
N GLU A 27 9.42 31.28 12.40
CA GLU A 27 10.45 30.63 11.60
C GLU A 27 10.71 29.20 12.06
N THR A 28 10.79 28.98 13.38
CA THR A 28 11.02 27.65 13.96
C THR A 28 9.82 26.72 13.73
N VAL A 29 8.59 27.21 13.88
CA VAL A 29 7.36 26.47 13.55
C VAL A 29 7.35 26.05 12.08
N ASN A 30 7.71 26.94 11.16
CA ASN A 30 7.76 26.66 9.72
C ASN A 30 8.83 25.61 9.37
N LYS A 31 10.04 25.76 9.96
CA LYS A 31 11.14 24.78 9.81
C LYS A 31 10.76 23.41 10.35
N PHE A 32 10.18 23.37 11.55
CA PHE A 32 9.74 22.12 12.18
C PHE A 32 8.66 21.42 11.35
N THR A 33 7.64 22.17 10.92
CA THR A 33 6.57 21.66 10.06
C THR A 33 7.13 21.05 8.77
N THR A 34 8.07 21.75 8.13
CA THR A 34 8.72 21.27 6.90
C THR A 34 9.50 19.97 7.13
N LEU A 35 10.24 19.86 8.24
CA LEU A 35 10.96 18.63 8.60
C LEU A 35 10.03 17.45 8.81
N VAL A 36 8.95 17.65 9.56
CA VAL A 36 7.95 16.59 9.84
C VAL A 36 7.29 16.12 8.54
N ASN A 37 6.87 17.04 7.67
CA ASN A 37 6.24 16.70 6.39
C ASN A 37 7.21 15.93 5.48
N ASN A 38 8.46 16.40 5.35
CA ASN A 38 9.48 15.70 4.56
C ASN A 38 9.75 14.28 5.10
N LEU A 39 9.78 14.11 6.42
CA LEU A 39 9.97 12.79 7.04
C LEU A 39 8.76 11.88 6.80
N ALA A 40 7.55 12.41 6.92
CA ALA A 40 6.32 11.69 6.63
C ALA A 40 6.28 11.24 5.17
N ASP A 41 6.54 12.14 4.22
CA ASP A 41 6.59 11.85 2.78
C ASP A 41 7.64 10.80 2.46
N LYS A 42 8.84 10.91 3.05
CA LYS A 42 9.89 9.91 2.88
C LYS A 42 9.45 8.55 3.42
N LYS A 43 8.84 8.51 4.61
CA LYS A 43 8.38 7.26 5.22
C LYS A 43 7.25 6.62 4.41
N VAL A 44 6.29 7.41 3.93
CA VAL A 44 5.22 6.94 3.03
C VAL A 44 5.82 6.44 1.72
N SER A 45 6.75 7.17 1.12
CA SER A 45 7.46 6.74 -0.09
C SER A 45 8.15 5.39 0.10
N GLU A 46 8.90 5.21 1.20
CA GLU A 46 9.52 3.92 1.52
C GLU A 46 8.50 2.81 1.77
N MET A 47 7.39 3.09 2.46
CA MET A 47 6.30 2.12 2.66
C MET A 47 5.62 1.72 1.34
N LEU A 48 5.50 2.65 0.40
CA LEU A 48 4.97 2.38 -0.95
C LEU A 48 5.97 1.61 -1.80
N LYS A 49 7.27 1.93 -1.75
CA LYS A 49 8.35 1.16 -2.41
C LYS A 49 8.40 -0.29 -1.91
N GLY A 50 8.28 -0.47 -0.59
CA GLY A 50 8.29 -1.77 0.09
C GLY A 50 7.10 -2.68 -0.23
N LYS A 51 6.10 -2.18 -0.96
CA LYS A 51 4.97 -2.95 -1.48
C LYS A 51 4.88 -2.84 -3.00
N THR A 52 6.00 -2.90 -3.72
CA THR A 52 5.88 -3.45 -5.09
C THR A 52 5.25 -4.82 -4.89
N PRO A 53 3.98 -5.05 -5.30
CA PRO A 53 3.49 -6.40 -5.35
C PRO A 53 4.51 -7.07 -6.24
N LYS A 54 5.26 -8.08 -5.74
CA LYS A 54 5.95 -8.98 -6.65
C LYS A 54 4.89 -9.26 -7.68
N LYS A 55 5.18 -8.97 -8.97
CA LYS A 55 4.36 -9.41 -10.07
C LYS A 55 3.97 -10.81 -9.65
N VAL A 56 2.71 -10.99 -9.26
CA VAL A 56 2.15 -12.30 -9.12
C VAL A 56 2.19 -12.67 -10.58
N GLU A 57 3.30 -13.26 -11.02
CA GLU A 57 3.42 -13.85 -12.34
C GLU A 57 2.28 -14.80 -12.33
N GLN A 58 1.11 -14.39 -12.86
CA GLN A 58 -0.21 -14.93 -12.54
C GLN A 58 -0.02 -16.33 -12.01
N SER A 59 0.14 -16.39 -10.69
CA SER A 59 0.75 -17.55 -10.10
C SER A 59 -0.44 -18.45 -10.03
N THR A 60 -0.62 -19.21 -11.09
CA THR A 60 -1.41 -20.43 -11.13
C THR A 60 -0.86 -21.46 -10.13
N THR A 61 -0.01 -21.03 -9.17
CA THR A 61 0.34 -21.66 -7.91
C THR A 61 -0.92 -21.84 -7.06
N GLY A 62 -1.70 -22.84 -7.45
CA GLY A 62 -2.95 -23.29 -6.85
C GLY A 62 -3.99 -23.72 -7.89
N GLY A 63 -3.81 -23.36 -9.16
CA GLY A 63 -4.75 -23.60 -10.25
C GLY A 63 -4.44 -24.88 -11.02
N ILE A 64 -5.50 -25.64 -11.30
CA ILE A 64 -5.49 -26.86 -12.13
C ILE A 64 -4.73 -26.59 -13.45
N THR A 65 -3.69 -27.39 -13.74
CA THR A 65 -2.96 -27.29 -15.01
C THR A 65 -3.79 -27.87 -16.17
N LYS A 66 -3.44 -27.57 -17.42
CA LYS A 66 -4.17 -28.06 -18.60
C LYS A 66 -4.19 -29.59 -18.68
N GLU A 67 -3.09 -30.24 -18.29
CA GLU A 67 -2.95 -31.69 -18.24
C GLU A 67 -3.85 -32.28 -17.14
N GLN A 68 -3.93 -31.61 -15.99
CA GLN A 68 -4.84 -32.00 -14.91
C GLN A 68 -6.29 -31.85 -15.34
N PHE A 69 -6.67 -30.72 -15.95
CA PHE A 69 -7.99 -30.49 -16.51
C PHE A 69 -8.38 -31.55 -17.55
N SER A 70 -7.42 -31.93 -18.41
CA SER A 70 -7.60 -32.98 -19.42
C SER A 70 -7.90 -34.35 -18.80
N ARG A 71 -7.33 -34.63 -17.62
CA ARG A 71 -7.53 -35.88 -16.86
C ARG A 71 -8.73 -35.83 -15.90
N MET A 72 -9.31 -34.66 -15.65
CA MET A 72 -10.50 -34.53 -14.79
C MET A 72 -11.74 -35.13 -15.44
N GLY A 73 -12.54 -35.81 -14.62
CA GLY A 73 -13.86 -36.28 -15.03
C GLY A 73 -14.86 -35.14 -15.23
N TYR A 74 -15.97 -35.46 -15.91
CA TYR A 74 -17.01 -34.49 -16.27
C TYR A 74 -17.58 -33.72 -15.07
N LYS A 75 -17.79 -34.40 -13.94
CA LYS A 75 -18.29 -33.78 -12.71
C LYS A 75 -17.39 -32.66 -12.20
N SER A 76 -16.09 -32.93 -12.06
CA SER A 76 -15.11 -31.96 -11.56
C SER A 76 -14.90 -30.80 -12.52
N ARG A 77 -15.05 -31.03 -13.83
CA ARG A 77 -15.04 -29.96 -14.84
C ARG A 77 -16.26 -29.03 -14.72
N ASN A 78 -17.44 -29.59 -14.45
CA ASN A 78 -18.65 -28.80 -14.25
C ASN A 78 -18.59 -27.98 -12.94
N GLU A 79 -18.05 -28.57 -11.87
CA GLU A 79 -17.77 -27.84 -10.62
C GLU A 79 -16.76 -26.71 -10.84
N LEU A 80 -15.74 -26.92 -11.68
CA LEU A 80 -14.80 -25.86 -12.05
C LEU A 80 -15.47 -24.73 -12.84
N LEU A 81 -16.36 -25.07 -13.78
CA LEU A 81 -17.13 -24.08 -14.55
C LEU A 81 -18.06 -23.24 -13.66
N GLN A 82 -18.69 -23.86 -12.66
CA GLN A 82 -19.59 -23.16 -11.74
C GLN A 82 -18.84 -22.25 -10.76
N ASN A 83 -17.72 -22.71 -10.23
CA ASN A 83 -16.97 -21.97 -9.21
C ASN A 83 -15.99 -20.95 -9.81
N ASN A 84 -15.39 -21.25 -10.97
CA ASN A 84 -14.38 -20.43 -11.65
C ASN A 84 -14.53 -20.50 -13.19
N PRO A 85 -15.55 -19.84 -13.77
CA PRO A 85 -15.82 -19.91 -15.21
C PRO A 85 -14.69 -19.34 -16.08
N GLU A 86 -13.98 -18.31 -15.61
CA GLU A 86 -12.83 -17.75 -16.35
C GLU A 86 -11.67 -18.74 -16.47
N LEU A 87 -11.35 -19.46 -15.38
CA LEU A 87 -10.30 -20.48 -15.38
C LEU A 87 -10.69 -21.67 -16.25
N TYR A 88 -11.96 -22.10 -16.22
CA TYR A 88 -12.46 -23.14 -17.12
C TYR A 88 -12.30 -22.72 -18.59
N ALA A 89 -12.70 -21.50 -18.95
CA ALA A 89 -12.59 -21.00 -20.33
C ALA A 89 -11.12 -20.94 -20.78
N GLN A 90 -10.20 -20.51 -19.91
CA GLN A 90 -8.77 -20.47 -20.20
C GLN A 90 -8.19 -21.88 -20.44
N LEU A 91 -8.62 -22.88 -19.68
CA LEU A 91 -8.15 -24.26 -19.80
C LEU A 91 -8.79 -25.02 -20.98
N ALA A 92 -10.02 -24.66 -21.36
CA ALA A 92 -10.76 -25.26 -22.47
C ALA A 92 -10.42 -24.67 -23.86
N LYS A 93 -9.90 -23.44 -23.92
CA LYS A 93 -9.64 -22.71 -25.19
C LYS A 93 -8.26 -23.00 -25.81
N GLY A 94 -7.68 -24.19 -25.58
CA GLY A 94 -6.39 -24.53 -26.17
C GLY A 94 -6.24 -25.99 -26.52
#